data_AF-U1Q943-F1
#
_entry.id   AF-U1Q943-F1
#
_cell.length_a   1.000
_cell.length_b   1.000
_cell.length_c   1.000
_cell.angle_alpha   90.00
_cell.angle_beta   90.00
_cell.angle_gamma   90.00
#
_symmetry.space_group_name_H-M   'P 1'
#
loop_
_entity.id
_entity.type
_entity.pdbx_description
1 polymer ?
#
loop_
_entity_poly.entity_id
_entity_poly.type
_entity_poly.pdbx_seq_one_letter_code
_entity_poly.pdbx_strand_id
1 'polypeptide(L)'
;MSKVEYQDPDSDITADEAISSVPFQQSLPGSEDDVLLATGQPIGAASAAAQQGTQERSGRRPTAEQIRRRPSTRAWVPNQHGAWGMLIIPPLVGAFIGGWSWHYLLIWPAFWMGYFAFWAWTQWLRTRSEAKRLLLLVPMIWYSAICAVAGLASLISAPYLFRWAPVFAPLLALALWQVRIGKERSLLSGVTTTLAATLMTAVSYDVATGGAGGFLGLEKGADTLESFGGPQNLTGWHWAWLATALVSGYFVGTVPYVKAMIRGRGKPTMICLSFGFHLVGLALVAYAASAGLIGWTNLALWVVLTARALVLPLMQRQRVRKRAKVIRPRVVGVSEIIISIVMVVAIFLP
;
A
#
# COMPACT_ATOMS: atom_id res chain seq x y z
N MET A 1 55.11 -24.24 -48.98
CA MET A 1 55.61 -25.63 -49.08
C MET A 1 55.10 -26.40 -47.88
N SER A 2 54.35 -27.47 -48.14
CA SER A 2 53.65 -28.37 -47.23
C SER A 2 54.53 -29.53 -46.75
N LYS A 3 54.23 -30.10 -45.57
CA LYS A 3 54.54 -31.50 -45.16
C LYS A 3 53.69 -31.80 -43.92
N VAL A 4 52.53 -32.47 -44.04
CA VAL A 4 52.24 -33.91 -44.17
C VAL A 4 52.52 -34.69 -42.88
N GLU A 5 51.44 -35.32 -42.42
CA GLU A 5 51.17 -36.11 -41.22
C GLU A 5 51.67 -37.55 -41.33
N TYR A 6 51.86 -38.23 -40.19
CA TYR A 6 52.13 -39.66 -40.10
C TYR A 6 51.20 -40.29 -39.05
N GLN A 7 50.47 -41.32 -39.49
CA GLN A 7 49.48 -42.09 -38.75
C GLN A 7 49.96 -43.54 -38.76
N ASP A 8 49.95 -44.19 -37.59
CA ASP A 8 50.49 -45.54 -37.36
C ASP A 8 49.41 -46.61 -37.63
N PRO A 9 49.66 -47.58 -38.55
CA PRO A 9 48.79 -48.72 -38.80
C PRO A 9 49.32 -50.00 -38.11
N ASP A 10 48.43 -50.94 -37.82
CA ASP A 10 48.71 -52.34 -37.47
C ASP A 10 49.04 -52.67 -35.99
N SER A 11 47.99 -53.00 -35.24
CA SER A 11 48.07 -54.11 -34.27
C SER A 11 46.84 -55.01 -34.41
N ASP A 12 46.75 -55.71 -35.54
CA ASP A 12 45.92 -56.89 -35.70
C ASP A 12 46.70 -58.11 -35.18
N ILE A 13 46.17 -58.79 -34.16
CA ILE A 13 46.46 -60.21 -33.94
C ILE A 13 45.15 -60.96 -34.16
N THR A 14 45.17 -61.70 -35.26
CA THR A 14 44.16 -62.61 -35.76
C THR A 14 44.04 -63.88 -34.92
N ALA A 15 42.79 -64.35 -34.82
CA ALA A 15 42.35 -65.74 -34.95
C ALA A 15 42.90 -66.79 -33.99
N ASP A 16 42.01 -67.35 -33.16
CA ASP A 16 41.90 -68.80 -33.08
C ASP A 16 40.43 -69.25 -32.91
N GLU A 17 40.04 -70.08 -33.86
CA GLU A 17 38.99 -71.11 -33.92
C GLU A 17 37.66 -70.97 -33.15
N ALA A 18 36.60 -70.90 -33.97
CA ALA A 18 35.29 -71.44 -33.66
C ALA A 18 35.34 -72.95 -33.40
N ILE A 19 34.57 -73.45 -32.42
CA ILE A 19 33.52 -74.50 -32.57
C ILE A 19 32.95 -74.89 -31.19
N SER A 20 31.62 -74.81 -31.07
CA SER A 20 30.72 -75.64 -30.25
C SER A 20 30.79 -75.57 -28.71
N SER A 21 29.80 -74.91 -28.12
CA SER A 21 28.78 -75.58 -27.27
C SER A 21 27.68 -74.60 -26.83
N VAL A 22 26.45 -74.82 -27.27
CA VAL A 22 25.27 -74.23 -26.63
C VAL A 22 24.88 -75.11 -25.44
N PRO A 23 24.66 -74.52 -24.25
CA PRO A 23 23.48 -74.90 -23.49
C PRO A 23 22.75 -73.68 -22.89
N PHE A 24 21.51 -73.50 -23.35
CA PHE A 24 20.30 -73.23 -22.57
C PHE A 24 20.41 -72.37 -21.30
N GLN A 25 20.19 -71.05 -21.45
CA GLN A 25 19.60 -70.22 -20.40
C GLN A 25 18.29 -69.63 -20.96
N GLN A 26 17.15 -70.15 -20.51
CA GLN A 26 15.87 -69.46 -20.65
C GLN A 26 15.83 -68.31 -19.65
N SER A 27 16.02 -67.09 -20.14
CA SER A 27 15.68 -65.86 -19.41
C SER A 27 14.15 -65.75 -19.31
N LEU A 28 13.63 -65.44 -18.13
CA LEU A 28 12.21 -65.16 -17.89
C LEU A 28 11.70 -64.03 -18.81
N PRO A 29 10.43 -64.06 -19.25
CA PRO A 29 9.85 -63.00 -20.09
C PRO A 29 9.94 -61.65 -19.39
N GLY A 30 10.38 -60.62 -20.12
CA GLY A 30 10.39 -59.26 -19.62
C GLY A 30 8.99 -58.67 -19.62
N SER A 31 8.75 -57.61 -18.84
CA SER A 31 7.47 -56.88 -18.82
C SER A 31 7.02 -56.35 -20.19
N GLU A 32 7.95 -56.31 -21.14
CA GLU A 32 7.71 -55.91 -22.53
C GLU A 32 7.01 -57.00 -23.36
N ASP A 33 7.27 -58.27 -23.05
CA ASP A 33 6.63 -59.43 -23.70
C ASP A 33 5.17 -59.60 -23.23
N ASP A 34 4.90 -59.28 -21.95
CA ASP A 34 3.56 -59.37 -21.34
C ASP A 34 2.56 -58.41 -21.98
N VAL A 35 3.00 -57.20 -22.36
CA VAL A 35 2.13 -56.19 -23.01
C VAL A 35 1.81 -56.59 -24.45
N LEU A 36 2.78 -57.17 -25.16
CA LEU A 36 2.63 -57.60 -26.55
C LEU A 36 1.75 -58.85 -26.64
N LEU A 37 1.87 -59.77 -25.69
CA LEU A 37 1.01 -60.96 -25.55
C LEU A 37 -0.42 -60.62 -25.10
N ALA A 38 -0.61 -59.60 -24.25
CA ALA A 38 -1.93 -59.22 -23.76
C ALA A 38 -2.76 -58.38 -24.75
N THR A 39 -2.12 -57.62 -25.64
CA THR A 39 -2.81 -56.64 -26.50
C THR A 39 -2.57 -56.82 -28.01
N GLY A 40 -1.59 -57.65 -28.41
CA GLY A 40 -1.29 -57.94 -29.81
C GLY A 40 -0.77 -56.75 -30.63
N GLN A 41 -0.33 -55.66 -29.98
CA GLN A 41 0.09 -54.42 -30.64
C GLN A 41 1.44 -53.94 -30.08
N PRO A 42 2.44 -53.58 -30.92
CA PRO A 42 3.69 -52.99 -30.45
C PRO A 42 3.45 -51.59 -29.85
N ILE A 43 4.14 -51.28 -28.75
CA ILE A 43 3.96 -50.10 -27.88
C ILE A 43 3.92 -48.75 -28.64
N GLY A 44 4.50 -48.67 -29.85
CA GLY A 44 4.47 -47.47 -30.70
C GLY A 44 3.06 -47.00 -31.10
N ALA A 45 2.09 -47.92 -31.26
CA ALA A 45 0.73 -47.57 -31.66
C ALA A 45 -0.13 -47.07 -30.47
N ALA A 46 0.04 -47.67 -29.29
CA ALA A 46 -0.67 -47.27 -28.06
C ALA A 46 -0.25 -45.87 -27.56
N SER A 47 1.01 -45.50 -27.76
CA SER A 47 1.53 -44.17 -27.41
C SER A 47 0.95 -43.05 -28.29
N ALA A 48 0.65 -43.32 -29.56
CA ALA A 48 0.10 -42.32 -30.47
C ALA A 48 -1.37 -41.98 -30.15
N ALA A 49 -2.18 -42.98 -29.78
CA ALA A 49 -3.56 -42.79 -29.36
C ALA A 49 -3.67 -42.09 -27.98
N ALA A 50 -2.76 -42.40 -27.06
CA ALA A 50 -2.68 -41.72 -25.76
C ALA A 50 -2.25 -40.24 -25.89
N GLN A 51 -1.40 -39.90 -26.86
CA GLN A 51 -1.03 -38.50 -27.14
C GLN A 51 -2.17 -37.69 -27.76
N GLN A 52 -3.00 -38.28 -28.62
CA GLN A 52 -4.16 -37.59 -29.20
C GLN A 52 -5.26 -37.31 -28.15
N GLY A 53 -5.55 -38.26 -27.26
CA GLY A 53 -6.51 -38.06 -26.16
C GLY A 53 -6.05 -37.02 -25.11
N THR A 54 -4.74 -36.80 -24.99
CA THR A 54 -4.18 -35.79 -24.08
C THR A 54 -4.10 -34.39 -24.72
N GLN A 55 -4.03 -34.30 -26.05
CA GLN A 55 -4.09 -33.02 -26.77
C GLN A 55 -5.50 -32.43 -26.81
N GLU A 56 -6.56 -33.24 -26.89
CA GLU A 56 -7.94 -32.73 -26.83
C GLU A 56 -8.37 -32.28 -25.42
N ARG A 57 -7.72 -32.79 -24.36
CA ARG A 57 -8.03 -32.45 -22.96
C ARG A 57 -7.10 -31.42 -22.31
N SER A 58 -6.20 -30.82 -23.08
CA SER A 58 -5.47 -29.62 -22.65
C SER A 58 -6.38 -28.39 -22.83
N GLY A 59 -7.13 -28.07 -21.77
CA GLY A 59 -7.96 -26.86 -21.70
C GLY A 59 -7.24 -25.65 -22.31
N ARG A 60 -7.88 -25.06 -23.33
CA ARG A 60 -7.45 -23.88 -24.09
C ARG A 60 -6.77 -22.88 -23.15
N ARG A 61 -5.43 -22.77 -23.19
CA ARG A 61 -4.71 -21.74 -22.43
C ARG A 61 -5.34 -20.40 -22.81
N PRO A 62 -5.84 -19.62 -21.84
CA PRO A 62 -6.55 -18.40 -22.17
C PRO A 62 -5.61 -17.51 -22.97
N THR A 63 -6.06 -17.07 -24.14
CA THR A 63 -5.27 -16.19 -25.02
C THR A 63 -4.84 -14.95 -24.21
N ALA A 64 -3.71 -14.32 -24.53
CA ALA A 64 -3.24 -13.13 -23.80
C ALA A 64 -4.33 -12.02 -23.70
N GLU A 65 -5.26 -12.01 -24.65
CA GLU A 65 -6.46 -11.17 -24.65
C GLU A 65 -7.51 -11.60 -23.61
N GLN A 66 -7.76 -12.89 -23.40
CA GLN A 66 -8.64 -13.41 -22.35
C GLN A 66 -8.04 -13.19 -20.95
N ILE A 67 -6.72 -13.27 -20.80
CA ILE A 67 -6.02 -12.89 -19.55
C ILE A 67 -6.17 -11.38 -19.29
N ARG A 68 -6.17 -10.54 -20.33
CA ARG A 68 -6.46 -9.09 -20.22
C ARG A 68 -7.93 -8.78 -19.90
N ARG A 69 -8.87 -9.66 -20.27
CA ARG A 69 -10.32 -9.49 -20.06
C ARG A 69 -10.81 -10.06 -18.72
N ARG A 70 -10.04 -10.90 -18.03
CA ARG A 70 -10.40 -11.35 -16.68
C ARG A 70 -10.51 -10.13 -15.75
N PRO A 71 -11.60 -9.99 -14.97
CA PRO A 71 -11.66 -8.98 -13.91
C PRO A 71 -10.56 -9.32 -12.92
N SER A 72 -9.44 -8.62 -13.00
CA SER A 72 -8.39 -8.84 -12.02
C SER A 72 -8.94 -8.41 -10.67
N THR A 73 -8.72 -9.20 -9.63
CA THR A 73 -8.92 -8.82 -8.22
C THR A 73 -8.29 -7.47 -7.86
N ARG A 74 -7.31 -7.00 -8.66
CA ARG A 74 -6.74 -5.64 -8.62
C ARG A 74 -7.76 -4.51 -8.87
N ALA A 75 -8.96 -4.80 -9.38
CA ALA A 75 -10.02 -3.80 -9.57
C ALA A 75 -10.76 -3.46 -8.27
N TRP A 76 -10.69 -4.34 -7.26
CA TRP A 76 -11.39 -4.15 -5.99
C TRP A 76 -10.49 -3.55 -4.90
N VAL A 77 -9.20 -3.89 -4.88
CA VAL A 77 -8.30 -3.49 -3.78
C VAL A 77 -7.35 -2.37 -4.22
N PRO A 78 -7.25 -1.26 -3.47
CA PRO A 78 -6.25 -0.23 -3.73
C PRO A 78 -4.81 -0.76 -3.54
N ASN A 79 -3.96 -0.54 -4.53
CA ASN A 79 -2.54 -0.95 -4.47
C ASN A 79 -1.64 0.04 -3.69
N GLN A 80 -2.23 0.93 -2.89
CA GLN A 80 -1.53 2.04 -2.21
C GLN A 80 -1.21 1.70 -0.75
N HIS A 81 -0.17 0.91 -0.54
CA HIS A 81 0.25 0.47 0.79
C HIS A 81 0.57 1.63 1.75
N GLY A 82 1.04 2.77 1.23
CA GLY A 82 1.37 3.95 2.05
C GLY A 82 0.15 4.72 2.58
N ALA A 83 -1.06 4.49 2.06
CA ALA A 83 -2.26 5.20 2.51
C ALA A 83 -2.82 4.62 3.83
N TRP A 84 -2.54 3.34 4.14
CA TRP A 84 -3.11 2.67 5.30
C TRP A 84 -2.75 3.33 6.62
N GLY A 85 -1.52 3.82 6.78
CA GLY A 85 -1.12 4.58 7.97
C GLY A 85 -2.02 5.80 8.18
N MET A 86 -2.31 6.55 7.10
CA MET A 86 -3.19 7.73 7.16
C MET A 86 -4.67 7.38 7.37
N LEU A 87 -5.10 6.16 7.06
CA LEU A 87 -6.49 5.71 7.25
C LEU A 87 -6.75 5.07 8.61
N ILE A 88 -5.71 4.58 9.27
CA ILE A 88 -5.83 3.83 10.52
C ILE A 88 -5.36 4.69 11.71
N ILE A 89 -4.21 5.34 11.60
CA ILE A 89 -3.59 6.03 12.74
C ILE A 89 -4.42 7.23 13.22
N PRO A 90 -4.83 8.17 12.36
CA PRO A 90 -5.58 9.34 12.83
C PRO A 90 -6.86 9.02 13.63
N PRO A 91 -7.79 8.19 13.13
CA PRO A 91 -8.99 7.87 13.90
C PRO A 91 -8.68 7.10 15.20
N LEU A 92 -7.65 6.25 15.20
CA LEU A 92 -7.20 5.57 16.41
C LEU A 92 -6.67 6.56 17.45
N VAL A 93 -5.81 7.50 17.06
CA VAL A 93 -5.26 8.51 17.99
C VAL A 93 -6.41 9.30 18.62
N GLY A 94 -7.40 9.73 17.84
CA GLY A 94 -8.58 10.44 18.37
C GLY A 94 -9.41 9.60 19.35
N ALA A 95 -9.64 8.33 19.02
CA ALA A 95 -10.35 7.40 19.91
C ALA A 95 -9.55 7.09 21.20
N PHE A 96 -8.23 6.98 21.11
CA PHE A 96 -7.39 6.81 22.30
C PHE A 96 -7.48 8.02 23.23
N ILE A 97 -7.47 9.24 22.67
CA ILE A 97 -7.56 10.47 23.46
C ILE A 97 -8.93 10.62 24.11
N GLY A 98 -10.02 10.45 23.35
CA GLY A 98 -11.37 10.74 23.85
C GLY A 98 -12.08 9.55 24.52
N GLY A 99 -11.60 8.32 24.30
CA GLY A 99 -12.22 7.09 24.78
C GLY A 99 -12.93 6.29 23.67
N TRP A 100 -13.36 5.07 24.01
CA TRP A 100 -13.99 4.15 23.07
C TRP A 100 -15.51 4.34 23.01
N SER A 101 -16.04 4.45 21.80
CA SER A 101 -17.47 4.61 21.54
C SER A 101 -17.95 3.56 20.54
N TRP A 102 -19.16 3.04 20.74
CA TRP A 102 -19.76 2.05 19.83
C TRP A 102 -20.01 2.64 18.44
N HIS A 103 -20.15 3.96 18.31
CA HIS A 103 -20.33 4.68 17.04
C HIS A 103 -19.19 4.44 16.04
N TYR A 104 -18.00 4.03 16.49
CA TYR A 104 -16.89 3.67 15.59
C TYR A 104 -17.22 2.49 14.68
N LEU A 105 -18.14 1.60 15.08
CA LEU A 105 -18.64 0.50 14.26
C LEU A 105 -19.36 1.00 13.00
N LEU A 106 -19.86 2.24 13.00
CA LEU A 106 -20.50 2.87 11.83
C LEU A 106 -19.53 3.80 11.11
N ILE A 107 -18.79 4.62 11.86
CA ILE A 107 -18.00 5.72 11.33
C ILE A 107 -16.73 5.24 10.63
N TRP A 108 -16.00 4.27 11.19
CA TRP A 108 -14.76 3.78 10.56
C TRP A 108 -15.03 3.02 9.27
N PRO A 109 -16.04 2.12 9.20
CA PRO A 109 -16.44 1.55 7.91
C PRO A 109 -16.90 2.61 6.92
N ALA A 110 -17.69 3.61 7.33
CA ALA A 110 -18.09 4.70 6.44
C ALA A 110 -16.86 5.44 5.87
N PHE A 111 -15.90 5.78 6.72
CA PHE A 111 -14.65 6.45 6.32
C PHE A 111 -13.80 5.61 5.35
N TRP A 112 -13.56 4.33 5.67
CA TRP A 112 -12.77 3.45 4.80
C TRP A 112 -13.48 3.15 3.48
N MET A 113 -14.80 2.96 3.48
CA MET A 113 -15.59 2.81 2.25
C MET A 113 -15.62 4.09 1.44
N GLY A 114 -15.60 5.27 2.09
CA GLY A 114 -15.42 6.55 1.42
C GLY A 114 -14.08 6.66 0.69
N TYR A 115 -12.99 6.20 1.32
CA TYR A 115 -11.69 6.10 0.66
C TYR A 115 -11.71 5.14 -0.54
N PHE A 116 -12.31 3.94 -0.39
CA PHE A 116 -12.41 2.99 -1.49
C PHE A 116 -13.30 3.48 -2.62
N ALA A 117 -14.41 4.17 -2.30
CA ALA A 117 -15.25 4.83 -3.26
C ALA A 117 -14.46 5.89 -4.02
N PHE A 118 -13.77 6.81 -3.31
CA PHE A 118 -12.93 7.84 -3.94
C PHE A 118 -11.87 7.23 -4.88
N TRP A 119 -11.22 6.14 -4.45
CA TRP A 119 -10.27 5.41 -5.28
C TRP A 119 -10.92 4.80 -6.53
N ALA A 120 -12.06 4.13 -6.37
CA ALA A 120 -12.80 3.49 -7.46
C ALA A 120 -13.32 4.52 -8.47
N TRP A 121 -13.89 5.63 -7.99
CA TRP A 121 -14.28 6.79 -8.80
C TRP A 121 -13.10 7.32 -9.60
N THR A 122 -11.93 7.48 -8.97
CA THR A 122 -10.71 7.94 -9.65
C THR A 122 -10.26 6.97 -10.75
N GLN A 123 -10.32 5.65 -10.52
CA GLN A 123 -9.96 4.67 -11.56
C GLN A 123 -10.98 4.69 -12.71
N TRP A 124 -12.27 4.78 -12.39
CA TRP A 124 -13.35 4.79 -13.37
C TRP A 124 -13.27 6.02 -14.28
N LEU A 125 -13.08 7.22 -13.70
CA LEU A 125 -12.93 8.48 -14.45
C LEU A 125 -11.71 8.48 -15.37
N ARG A 126 -10.62 7.80 -14.99
CA ARG A 126 -9.40 7.70 -15.79
C ARG A 126 -9.50 6.65 -16.91
N THR A 127 -10.46 5.74 -16.84
CA THR A 127 -10.55 4.60 -17.76
C THR A 127 -11.37 4.97 -18.99
N ARG A 128 -10.71 5.05 -20.16
CA ARG A 128 -11.35 5.39 -21.44
C ARG A 128 -12.04 4.22 -22.15
N SER A 129 -11.63 2.99 -21.83
CA SER A 129 -12.21 1.78 -22.43
C SER A 129 -13.53 1.43 -21.75
N GLU A 130 -14.61 1.34 -22.52
CA GLU A 130 -15.95 1.03 -22.01
C GLU A 130 -16.01 -0.32 -21.29
N ALA A 131 -15.45 -1.37 -21.89
CA ALA A 131 -15.41 -2.71 -21.29
C ALA A 131 -14.73 -2.72 -19.91
N LYS A 132 -13.63 -1.97 -19.75
CA LYS A 132 -12.94 -1.86 -18.45
C LYS A 132 -13.67 -0.96 -17.46
N ARG A 133 -14.34 0.07 -17.98
CA ARG A 133 -15.15 0.99 -17.18
C ARG A 133 -16.34 0.27 -16.55
N LEU A 134 -16.98 -0.66 -17.28
CA LEU A 134 -18.04 -1.54 -16.77
C LEU A 134 -17.55 -2.42 -15.60
N LEU A 135 -16.32 -2.97 -15.67
CA LEU A 135 -15.75 -3.75 -14.58
C LEU A 135 -15.49 -2.94 -13.30
N LEU A 136 -15.24 -1.63 -13.43
CA LEU A 136 -15.01 -0.72 -12.30
C LEU A 136 -16.32 -0.14 -11.75
N LEU A 137 -17.43 -0.20 -12.49
CA LEU A 137 -18.73 0.28 -12.01
C LEU A 137 -19.19 -0.50 -10.78
N VAL A 138 -19.03 -1.82 -10.78
CA VAL A 138 -19.46 -2.68 -9.67
C VAL A 138 -18.79 -2.27 -8.35
N PRO A 139 -17.44 -2.28 -8.20
CA PRO A 139 -16.81 -1.85 -6.96
C PRO A 139 -17.12 -0.39 -6.61
N MET A 140 -17.20 0.50 -7.62
CA MET A 140 -17.54 1.90 -7.40
C MET A 140 -18.94 2.06 -6.77
N ILE A 141 -19.95 1.36 -7.29
CA ILE A 141 -21.32 1.38 -6.76
C ILE A 141 -21.36 0.77 -5.36
N TRP A 142 -20.75 -0.41 -5.16
CA TRP A 142 -20.75 -1.07 -3.85
C TRP A 142 -20.08 -0.21 -2.78
N TYR A 143 -18.88 0.31 -3.02
CA TYR A 143 -18.20 1.16 -2.05
C TYR A 143 -18.97 2.45 -1.78
N SER A 144 -19.56 3.06 -2.82
CA SER A 144 -20.37 4.27 -2.64
C SER A 144 -21.66 4.00 -1.86
N ALA A 145 -22.34 2.88 -2.14
CA ALA A 145 -23.57 2.50 -1.46
C ALA A 145 -23.33 2.16 0.01
N ILE A 146 -22.30 1.36 0.31
CA ILE A 146 -21.95 1.04 1.70
C ILE A 146 -21.51 2.30 2.44
N CYS A 147 -20.69 3.15 1.82
CA CYS A 147 -20.31 4.44 2.39
C CYS A 147 -21.54 5.32 2.69
N ALA A 148 -22.50 5.40 1.77
CA ALA A 148 -23.71 6.20 1.94
C ALA A 148 -24.60 5.65 3.06
N VAL A 149 -24.81 4.33 3.11
CA VAL A 149 -25.62 3.69 4.16
C VAL A 149 -24.96 3.83 5.53
N ALA A 150 -23.66 3.50 5.65
CA ALA A 150 -22.93 3.62 6.91
C ALA A 150 -22.78 5.08 7.35
N GLY A 151 -22.55 5.99 6.40
CA GLY A 151 -22.49 7.43 6.67
C GLY A 151 -23.83 8.00 7.13
N LEU A 152 -24.94 7.59 6.50
CA LEU A 152 -26.28 7.99 6.91
C LEU A 152 -26.63 7.41 8.29
N ALA A 153 -26.34 6.14 8.54
CA ALA A 153 -26.51 5.52 9.85
C ALA A 153 -25.68 6.24 10.93
N SER A 154 -24.44 6.66 10.59
CA SER A 154 -23.60 7.45 11.48
C SER A 154 -24.23 8.81 11.79
N LEU A 155 -24.80 9.51 10.81
CA LEU A 155 -25.46 10.80 11.01
C LEU A 155 -26.78 10.68 11.78
N ILE A 156 -27.52 9.59 11.61
CA ILE A 156 -28.74 9.32 12.40
C ILE A 156 -28.35 9.03 13.86
N SER A 157 -27.31 8.23 14.07
CA SER A 157 -26.85 7.85 15.41
C SER A 157 -26.14 8.98 16.16
N ALA A 158 -25.36 9.79 15.45
CA ALA A 158 -24.58 10.90 15.98
C ALA A 158 -24.81 12.17 15.14
N PRO A 159 -25.98 12.85 15.29
CA PRO A 159 -26.36 13.98 14.44
C PRO A 159 -25.43 15.19 14.52
N TYR A 160 -24.73 15.35 15.65
CA TYR A 160 -23.74 16.42 15.84
C TYR A 160 -22.59 16.36 14.82
N LEU A 161 -22.34 15.19 14.21
CA LEU A 161 -21.32 15.03 13.18
C LEU A 161 -21.62 15.84 11.90
N PHE A 162 -22.86 16.29 11.70
CA PHE A 162 -23.20 17.19 10.60
C PHE A 162 -22.39 18.51 10.64
N ARG A 163 -21.92 18.92 11.83
CA ARG A 163 -21.05 20.08 12.03
C ARG A 163 -19.71 19.97 11.30
N TRP A 164 -19.26 18.76 10.95
CA TRP A 164 -18.04 18.52 10.18
C TRP A 164 -18.22 18.68 8.67
N ALA A 165 -19.46 18.68 8.16
CA ALA A 165 -19.73 18.79 6.72
C ALA A 165 -19.12 20.07 6.10
N PRO A 166 -19.24 21.28 6.70
CA PRO A 166 -18.59 22.48 6.19
C PRO A 166 -17.06 22.41 6.13
N VAL A 167 -16.43 21.56 6.96
CA VAL A 167 -14.96 21.39 6.99
C VAL A 167 -14.50 20.41 5.92
N PHE A 168 -15.22 19.28 5.76
CA PHE A 168 -14.88 18.28 4.75
C PHE A 168 -15.32 18.67 3.32
N ALA A 169 -16.41 19.44 3.17
CA ALA A 169 -16.92 19.88 1.87
C ALA A 169 -15.85 20.56 0.98
N PRO A 170 -15.09 21.57 1.44
CA PRO A 170 -14.07 22.20 0.61
C PRO A 170 -12.91 21.24 0.28
N LEU A 171 -12.52 20.35 1.21
CA LEU A 171 -11.48 19.34 0.96
C LEU A 171 -11.92 18.33 -0.10
N LEU A 172 -13.15 17.84 -0.01
CA LEU A 172 -13.74 16.92 -0.98
C LEU A 172 -13.90 17.60 -2.35
N ALA A 173 -14.42 18.83 -2.38
CA ALA A 173 -14.57 19.61 -3.61
C ALA A 173 -13.21 19.82 -4.29
N LEU A 174 -12.18 20.18 -3.53
CA LEU A 174 -10.82 20.35 -4.04
C LEU A 174 -10.21 19.03 -4.54
N ALA A 175 -10.45 17.92 -3.84
CA ALA A 175 -9.99 16.61 -4.28
C ALA A 175 -10.66 16.18 -5.60
N LEU A 176 -12.00 16.33 -5.71
CA LEU A 176 -12.76 16.03 -6.91
C LEU A 176 -12.38 16.94 -8.09
N TRP A 177 -12.18 18.24 -7.82
CA TRP A 177 -11.70 19.18 -8.84
C TRP A 177 -10.33 18.76 -9.37
N GLN A 178 -9.41 18.34 -8.50
CA GLN A 178 -8.09 17.86 -8.91
C GLN A 178 -8.14 16.57 -9.75
N VAL A 179 -9.09 15.67 -9.45
CA VAL A 179 -9.36 14.49 -10.30
C VAL A 179 -9.89 14.93 -11.67
N ARG A 180 -10.83 15.89 -11.70
CA ARG A 180 -11.42 16.40 -12.95
C ARG A 180 -10.39 17.02 -13.89
N ILE A 181 -9.43 17.78 -13.37
CA ILE A 181 -8.35 18.40 -14.17
C ILE A 181 -7.15 17.48 -14.41
N GLY A 182 -7.20 16.20 -13.98
CA GLY A 182 -6.09 15.23 -14.16
C GLY A 182 -4.82 15.56 -13.38
N LYS A 183 -4.94 16.29 -12.26
CA LYS A 183 -3.82 16.67 -11.37
C LYS A 183 -3.83 15.87 -10.06
N GLU A 184 -4.38 14.66 -10.04
CA GLU A 184 -4.45 13.79 -8.87
C GLU A 184 -3.07 13.34 -8.34
N ARG A 185 -2.02 13.49 -9.14
CA ARG A 185 -0.62 13.21 -8.75
C ARG A 185 0.13 14.46 -8.25
N SER A 186 -0.56 15.60 -8.16
CA SER A 186 0.01 16.86 -7.67
C SER A 186 0.37 16.77 -6.18
N LEU A 187 1.12 17.75 -5.68
CA LEU A 187 1.35 17.87 -4.23
C LEU A 187 0.07 18.28 -3.51
N LEU A 188 -0.66 19.23 -4.09
CA LEU A 188 -1.92 19.73 -3.54
C LEU A 188 -2.92 18.59 -3.33
N SER A 189 -3.03 17.64 -4.27
CA SER A 189 -3.95 16.52 -4.17
C SER A 189 -3.57 15.62 -3.00
N GLY A 190 -2.28 15.27 -2.89
CA GLY A 190 -1.77 14.49 -1.75
C GLY A 190 -2.04 15.18 -0.43
N VAL A 191 -1.68 16.46 -0.30
CA VAL A 191 -1.91 17.25 0.92
C VAL A 191 -3.40 17.35 1.26
N THR A 192 -4.27 17.61 0.29
CA THR A 192 -5.72 17.74 0.50
C THR A 192 -6.31 16.44 1.06
N THR A 193 -6.00 15.30 0.43
CA THR A 193 -6.50 14.00 0.88
C THR A 193 -5.90 13.57 2.22
N THR A 194 -4.64 13.93 2.47
CA THR A 194 -3.99 13.64 3.74
C THR A 194 -4.58 14.48 4.86
N LEU A 195 -4.85 15.77 4.65
CA LEU A 195 -5.53 16.62 5.63
C LEU A 195 -6.93 16.09 5.95
N ALA A 196 -7.70 15.68 4.95
CA ALA A 196 -9.01 15.06 5.17
C ALA A 196 -8.88 13.78 6.02
N ALA A 197 -7.89 12.93 5.73
CA ALA A 197 -7.67 11.71 6.50
C ALA A 197 -7.19 11.99 7.93
N THR A 198 -6.29 12.97 8.14
CA THR A 198 -5.76 13.27 9.49
C THR A 198 -6.75 14.03 10.36
N LEU A 199 -7.69 14.76 9.77
CA LEU A 199 -8.80 15.39 10.49
C LEU A 199 -9.70 14.37 11.20
N MET A 200 -9.66 13.10 10.78
CA MET A 200 -10.34 12.02 11.50
C MET A 200 -9.83 11.84 12.95
N THR A 201 -8.68 12.39 13.31
CA THR A 201 -8.24 12.48 14.72
C THR A 201 -9.25 13.28 15.55
N ALA A 202 -9.54 14.51 15.14
CA ALA A 202 -10.51 15.36 15.84
C ALA A 202 -11.94 14.84 15.72
N VAL A 203 -12.34 14.30 14.56
CA VAL A 203 -13.66 13.66 14.40
C VAL A 203 -13.81 12.48 15.37
N SER A 204 -12.78 11.63 15.50
CA SER A 204 -12.88 10.47 16.38
C SER A 204 -12.91 10.88 17.85
N TYR A 205 -12.22 11.96 18.22
CA TYR A 205 -12.36 12.56 19.55
C TYR A 205 -13.78 13.08 19.79
N ASP A 206 -14.38 13.81 18.85
CA ASP A 206 -15.77 14.30 18.91
C ASP A 206 -16.78 13.16 19.12
N VAL A 207 -16.54 12.04 18.46
CA VAL A 207 -17.37 10.82 18.57
C VAL A 207 -17.27 10.20 19.97
N ALA A 208 -16.08 10.23 20.57
CA ALA A 208 -15.86 9.70 21.90
C ALA A 208 -16.56 10.53 22.97
N THR A 209 -16.50 11.86 22.83
CA THR A 209 -17.10 12.82 23.76
C THR A 209 -18.59 13.07 23.51
N GLY A 210 -19.16 12.46 22.47
CA GLY A 210 -20.58 12.60 22.13
C GLY A 210 -20.97 13.99 21.65
N GLY A 211 -20.03 14.75 21.07
CA GLY A 211 -20.28 16.12 20.61
C GLY A 211 -20.14 17.21 21.69
N ALA A 212 -19.73 16.84 22.90
CA ALA A 212 -19.55 17.77 24.01
C ALA A 212 -18.40 18.76 23.72
N GLY A 213 -18.56 20.04 24.09
CA GLY A 213 -17.56 21.09 23.86
C GLY A 213 -17.57 21.72 22.46
N GLY A 214 -18.39 21.18 21.54
CA GLY A 214 -18.45 21.59 20.14
C GLY A 214 -17.18 21.22 19.37
N PHE A 215 -17.27 21.02 18.05
CA PHE A 215 -16.13 20.48 17.29
C PHE A 215 -14.89 21.41 17.27
N LEU A 216 -15.06 22.71 17.56
CA LEU A 216 -13.98 23.67 17.71
C LEU A 216 -13.42 23.75 19.14
N GLY A 217 -14.05 23.08 20.12
CA GLY A 217 -13.65 23.14 21.52
C GLY A 217 -13.92 24.49 22.19
N LEU A 218 -14.93 25.23 21.74
CA LEU A 218 -15.23 26.58 22.21
C LEU A 218 -16.46 26.63 23.13
N GLU A 219 -17.23 25.54 23.23
CA GLU A 219 -18.41 25.50 24.09
C GLU A 219 -18.01 25.23 25.54
N LYS A 220 -18.89 25.61 26.49
CA LYS A 220 -18.62 25.44 27.92
C LYS A 220 -18.31 23.98 28.26
N GLY A 221 -17.22 23.77 29.01
CA GLY A 221 -16.76 22.44 29.44
C GLY A 221 -15.88 21.72 28.41
N ALA A 222 -15.53 22.34 27.29
CA ALA A 222 -14.61 21.75 26.30
C ALA A 222 -13.20 21.47 26.86
N ASP A 223 -12.77 22.29 27.82
CA ASP A 223 -11.49 22.23 28.53
C ASP A 223 -11.49 21.22 29.69
N THR A 224 -12.66 20.91 30.26
CA THR A 224 -12.80 19.99 31.39
C THR A 224 -13.09 18.55 30.97
N LEU A 225 -13.24 18.27 29.67
CA LEU A 225 -13.42 16.90 29.17
C LEU A 225 -12.19 16.05 29.49
N GLU A 226 -12.45 14.88 30.07
CA GLU A 226 -11.41 13.89 30.29
C GLU A 226 -10.78 13.50 28.95
N SER A 227 -9.45 13.50 28.92
CA SER A 227 -8.68 13.11 27.75
C SER A 227 -7.49 12.27 28.20
N PHE A 228 -7.28 11.15 27.53
CA PHE A 228 -6.16 10.27 27.80
C PHE A 228 -4.87 10.79 27.17
N GLY A 229 -3.81 10.78 27.99
CA GLY A 229 -2.50 11.26 27.61
C GLY A 229 -2.47 12.77 27.37
N GLY A 230 -1.28 13.32 27.21
CA GLY A 230 -1.04 14.76 27.13
C GLY A 230 -0.37 15.30 28.40
N PRO A 231 0.22 16.51 28.33
CA PRO A 231 0.82 17.16 29.49
C PRO A 231 -0.26 17.50 30.53
N GLN A 232 0.12 17.62 31.80
CA GLN A 232 -0.82 17.90 32.90
C GLN A 232 -1.63 19.20 32.74
N ASN A 233 -1.18 20.11 31.86
CA ASN A 233 -1.74 21.44 31.70
C ASN A 233 -2.69 21.56 30.49
N LEU A 234 -2.88 20.50 29.70
CA LEU A 234 -3.69 20.54 28.49
C LEU A 234 -4.61 19.32 28.40
N THR A 235 -5.91 19.57 28.43
CA THR A 235 -6.95 18.54 28.45
C THR A 235 -8.01 18.80 27.37
N GLY A 236 -8.90 17.83 27.20
CA GLY A 236 -10.09 17.98 26.40
C GLY A 236 -9.81 18.30 24.93
N TRP A 237 -10.58 19.25 24.38
CA TRP A 237 -10.46 19.66 22.98
C TRP A 237 -9.12 20.32 22.63
N HIS A 238 -8.49 21.02 23.57
CA HIS A 238 -7.20 21.66 23.31
C HIS A 238 -6.12 20.62 23.04
N TRP A 239 -6.12 19.54 23.83
CA TRP A 239 -5.23 18.42 23.59
C TRP A 239 -5.58 17.68 22.29
N ALA A 240 -6.85 17.41 22.03
CA ALA A 240 -7.28 16.75 20.79
C ALA A 240 -6.87 17.52 19.53
N TRP A 241 -6.98 18.85 19.53
CA TRP A 241 -6.55 19.68 18.41
C TRP A 241 -5.03 19.71 18.26
N LEU A 242 -4.28 19.76 19.36
CA LEU A 242 -2.82 19.69 19.32
C LEU A 242 -2.32 18.35 18.77
N ALA A 243 -2.90 17.23 19.23
CA ALA A 243 -2.63 15.91 18.68
C ALA A 243 -3.02 15.81 17.20
N THR A 244 -4.17 16.37 16.81
CA THR A 244 -4.60 16.45 15.41
C THR A 244 -3.59 17.24 14.56
N ALA A 245 -3.04 18.33 15.08
CA ALA A 245 -2.01 19.13 14.41
C ALA A 245 -0.68 18.35 14.28
N LEU A 246 -0.26 17.61 15.31
CA LEU A 246 0.94 16.76 15.26
C LEU A 246 0.80 15.63 14.22
N VAL A 247 -0.32 14.91 14.26
CA VAL A 247 -0.65 13.83 13.30
C VAL A 247 -0.73 14.39 11.88
N SER A 248 -1.42 15.52 11.70
CA SER A 248 -1.53 16.20 10.40
C SER A 248 -0.17 16.69 9.91
N GLY A 249 0.62 17.33 10.76
CA GLY A 249 1.97 17.80 10.45
C GLY A 249 2.87 16.66 10.00
N TYR A 250 2.87 15.55 10.72
CA TYR A 250 3.62 14.35 10.34
C TYR A 250 3.21 13.84 8.95
N PHE A 251 1.94 13.46 8.77
CA PHE A 251 1.50 12.84 7.53
C PHE A 251 1.54 13.80 6.33
N VAL A 252 1.17 15.06 6.50
CA VAL A 252 1.31 16.07 5.44
C VAL A 252 2.78 16.25 5.06
N GLY A 253 3.69 16.28 6.04
CA GLY A 253 5.14 16.35 5.80
C GLY A 253 5.69 15.14 5.03
N THR A 254 5.11 13.95 5.21
CA THR A 254 5.51 12.77 4.42
C THR A 254 5.21 12.94 2.92
N VAL A 255 4.21 13.74 2.51
CA VAL A 255 3.83 13.91 1.10
C VAL A 255 4.97 14.49 0.24
N PRO A 256 5.53 15.70 0.53
CA PRO A 256 6.66 16.22 -0.21
C PRO A 256 7.92 15.38 -0.03
N TYR A 257 8.15 14.80 1.15
CA TYR A 257 9.30 13.95 1.44
C TYR A 257 9.32 12.68 0.58
N VAL A 258 8.26 11.87 0.60
CA VAL A 258 8.14 10.64 -0.20
C VAL A 258 8.19 10.99 -1.69
N LYS A 259 7.59 12.12 -2.09
CA LYS A 259 7.66 12.59 -3.48
C LYS A 259 9.10 12.94 -3.88
N ALA A 260 9.88 13.60 -3.02
CA ALA A 260 11.30 13.88 -3.25
C ALA A 260 12.12 12.59 -3.38
N MET A 261 11.76 11.54 -2.64
CA MET A 261 12.44 10.24 -2.65
C MET A 261 12.07 9.34 -3.84
N ILE A 262 10.90 9.49 -4.45
CA ILE A 262 10.40 8.58 -5.50
C ILE A 262 10.29 9.24 -6.88
N ARG A 263 9.45 10.27 -7.04
CA ARG A 263 9.13 10.88 -8.35
C ARG A 263 9.94 12.15 -8.63
N GLY A 264 10.33 12.86 -7.58
CA GLY A 264 11.10 14.10 -7.63
C GLY A 264 12.58 13.92 -7.31
N ARG A 265 13.13 12.71 -7.51
CA ARG A 265 14.50 12.35 -7.12
C ARG A 265 15.52 13.33 -7.72
N GLY A 266 16.37 13.86 -6.85
CA GLY A 266 17.45 14.77 -7.25
C GLY A 266 17.04 16.20 -7.58
N LYS A 267 15.73 16.51 -7.58
CA LYS A 267 15.24 17.87 -7.85
C LYS A 267 15.43 18.75 -6.60
N PRO A 268 16.21 19.84 -6.65
CA PRO A 268 16.48 20.68 -5.49
C PRO A 268 15.22 21.33 -4.93
N THR A 269 14.27 21.70 -5.79
CA THR A 269 12.98 22.28 -5.38
C THR A 269 12.18 21.36 -4.46
N MET A 270 12.16 20.05 -4.75
CA MET A 270 11.47 19.06 -3.91
C MET A 270 12.17 18.84 -2.57
N ILE A 271 13.51 18.92 -2.54
CA ILE A 271 14.30 18.83 -1.31
C ILE A 271 14.04 20.06 -0.45
N CYS A 272 14.11 21.25 -1.03
CA CYS A 272 13.85 22.52 -0.32
C CYS A 272 12.44 22.56 0.25
N LEU A 273 11.42 22.18 -0.55
CA LEU A 273 10.04 22.13 -0.09
C LEU A 273 9.85 21.15 1.07
N SER A 274 10.41 19.94 0.95
CA SER A 274 10.32 18.94 2.02
C SER A 274 11.05 19.43 3.27
N PHE A 275 12.29 19.86 3.15
CA PHE A 275 13.10 20.29 4.29
C PHE A 275 12.50 21.53 4.98
N GLY A 276 12.08 22.53 4.20
CA GLY A 276 11.45 23.74 4.72
C GLY A 276 10.18 23.44 5.52
N PHE A 277 9.31 22.54 5.02
CA PHE A 277 8.14 22.10 5.78
C PHE A 277 8.52 21.50 7.14
N HIS A 278 9.50 20.60 7.16
CA HIS A 278 9.90 19.94 8.41
C HIS A 278 10.62 20.90 9.36
N LEU A 279 11.39 21.86 8.84
CA LEU A 279 12.06 22.89 9.64
C LEU A 279 11.05 23.83 10.32
N VAL A 280 10.01 24.25 9.60
CA VAL A 280 8.90 25.03 10.18
C VAL A 280 8.20 24.22 11.26
N GLY A 281 7.87 22.96 10.99
CA GLY A 281 7.23 22.10 11.98
C GLY A 281 8.13 21.83 13.20
N LEU A 282 9.44 21.67 13.02
CA LEU A 282 10.40 21.56 14.12
C LEU A 282 10.42 22.81 14.98
N ALA A 283 10.38 24.01 14.40
CA ALA A 283 10.32 25.25 15.16
C ALA A 283 9.02 25.35 15.98
N LEU A 284 7.88 24.99 15.38
CA LEU A 284 6.58 24.98 16.07
C LEU A 284 6.54 23.96 17.22
N VAL A 285 7.10 22.78 17.01
CA VAL A 285 7.18 21.71 18.02
C VAL A 285 8.18 22.08 19.12
N ALA A 286 9.30 22.71 18.79
CA ALA A 286 10.25 23.21 19.79
C ALA A 286 9.60 24.25 20.69
N TYR A 287 8.81 25.17 20.13
CA TYR A 287 8.01 26.13 20.89
C TYR A 287 6.95 25.43 21.76
N ALA A 288 6.21 24.47 21.20
CA ALA A 288 5.19 23.75 21.97
C ALA A 288 5.81 22.94 23.13
N ALA A 289 6.97 22.32 22.91
CA ALA A 289 7.70 21.59 23.95
C ALA A 289 8.25 22.53 25.03
N SER A 290 8.83 23.67 24.65
CA SER A 290 9.33 24.65 25.63
C SER A 290 8.22 25.31 26.44
N ALA A 291 7.01 25.42 25.87
CA ALA A 291 5.81 25.87 26.55
C ALA A 291 5.12 24.76 27.39
N GLY A 292 5.66 23.54 27.42
CA GLY A 292 5.09 22.41 28.17
C GLY A 292 3.78 21.87 27.59
N LEU A 293 3.47 22.18 26.32
CA LEU A 293 2.24 21.73 25.64
C LEU A 293 2.36 20.33 25.03
N ILE A 294 3.58 19.84 24.84
CA ILE A 294 3.89 18.49 24.34
C ILE A 294 5.17 17.97 25.01
N GLY A 295 5.36 16.65 24.96
CA GLY A 295 6.58 16.03 25.47
C GLY A 295 7.83 16.27 24.62
N TRP A 296 9.01 16.22 25.24
CA TRP A 296 10.33 16.28 24.62
C TRP A 296 10.56 15.13 23.63
N THR A 297 9.88 13.99 23.81
CA THR A 297 9.90 12.88 22.86
C THR A 297 9.37 13.32 21.48
N ASN A 298 8.36 14.21 21.43
CA ASN A 298 7.90 14.78 20.16
C ASN A 298 8.96 15.66 19.52
N LEU A 299 9.65 16.50 20.31
CA LEU A 299 10.73 17.32 19.79
C LEU A 299 11.85 16.45 19.19
N ALA A 300 12.27 15.40 19.89
CA ALA A 300 13.27 14.45 19.41
C ALA A 300 12.84 13.80 18.08
N LEU A 301 11.58 13.39 17.97
CA LEU A 301 11.02 12.87 16.72
C LEU A 301 11.11 13.92 15.59
N TRP A 302 10.70 15.15 15.82
CA TRP A 302 10.74 16.20 14.78
C TRP A 302 12.16 16.58 14.36
N VAL A 303 13.14 16.49 15.26
CA VAL A 303 14.56 16.58 14.90
C VAL A 303 14.95 15.45 13.92
N VAL A 304 14.56 14.21 14.22
CA VAL A 304 14.79 13.05 13.33
C VAL A 304 14.09 13.23 11.98
N LEU A 305 12.82 13.67 11.98
CA LEU A 305 12.06 13.91 10.74
C LEU A 305 12.72 14.98 9.87
N THR A 306 13.21 16.05 10.48
CA THR A 306 13.89 17.17 9.79
C THR A 306 15.23 16.74 9.22
N ALA A 307 16.05 16.06 10.03
CA ALA A 307 17.31 15.49 9.57
C ALA A 307 17.09 14.52 8.41
N ARG A 308 16.10 13.62 8.52
CA ARG A 308 15.70 12.67 7.48
C ARG A 308 15.27 13.38 6.19
N ALA A 309 14.46 14.45 6.31
CA ALA A 309 13.95 15.22 5.17
C ALA A 309 15.05 15.96 4.40
N LEU A 310 16.23 16.14 4.99
CA LEU A 310 17.42 16.70 4.34
C LEU A 310 18.36 15.61 3.83
N VAL A 311 18.81 14.74 4.74
CA VAL A 311 19.90 13.78 4.51
C VAL A 311 19.51 12.78 3.43
N LEU A 312 18.34 12.12 3.54
CA LEU A 312 17.97 11.07 2.59
C LEU A 312 17.73 11.62 1.17
N PRO A 313 17.03 12.75 0.95
CA PRO A 313 16.91 13.33 -0.38
C PRO A 313 18.24 13.84 -0.96
N LEU A 314 19.16 14.37 -0.14
CA LEU A 314 20.50 14.74 -0.60
C LEU A 314 21.34 13.53 -1.02
N MET A 315 21.32 12.46 -0.22
CA MET A 315 21.95 11.18 -0.57
C MET A 315 21.36 10.64 -1.88
N GLN A 316 20.03 10.69 -2.02
CA GLN A 316 19.35 10.26 -3.24
C GLN A 316 19.75 11.13 -4.44
N ARG A 317 19.88 12.45 -4.27
CA ARG A 317 20.38 13.37 -5.32
C ARG A 317 21.80 13.03 -5.75
N GLN A 318 22.70 12.77 -4.80
CA GLN A 318 24.08 12.38 -5.08
C GLN A 318 24.14 11.04 -5.83
N ARG A 319 23.34 10.04 -5.41
CA ARG A 319 23.25 8.74 -6.09
C ARG A 319 22.76 8.89 -7.53
N VAL A 320 21.74 9.72 -7.77
CA VAL A 320 21.26 10.03 -9.12
C VAL A 320 22.36 10.69 -9.97
N ARG A 321 23.08 11.67 -9.42
CA ARG A 321 24.21 12.34 -10.11
C ARG A 321 25.34 11.38 -10.45
N LYS A 322 25.69 10.48 -9.52
CA LYS A 322 26.75 9.48 -9.69
C LYS A 322 26.31 8.22 -10.45
N ARG A 323 25.07 8.18 -11.00
CA ARG A 323 24.45 7.00 -11.63
C ARG A 323 24.52 5.72 -10.77
N ALA A 324 24.52 5.88 -9.46
CA ALA A 324 24.58 4.79 -8.49
C ALA A 324 23.17 4.23 -8.21
N LYS A 325 23.11 3.04 -7.59
CA LYS A 325 21.86 2.41 -7.17
C LYS A 325 21.08 3.31 -6.20
N VAL A 326 19.90 3.72 -6.63
CA VAL A 326 18.97 4.57 -5.85
C VAL A 326 18.30 3.81 -4.71
N ILE A 327 17.93 4.54 -3.66
CA ILE A 327 17.14 3.99 -2.55
C ILE A 327 15.78 3.53 -3.09
N ARG A 328 15.41 2.28 -2.79
CA ARG A 328 14.19 1.65 -3.31
C ARG A 328 12.95 2.20 -2.59
N PRO A 329 11.81 2.37 -3.29
CA PRO A 329 10.55 2.80 -2.67
C PRO A 329 10.12 1.94 -1.47
N ARG A 330 10.40 0.63 -1.49
CA ARG A 330 10.08 -0.28 -0.38
C ARG A 330 10.78 0.12 0.93
N VAL A 331 12.04 0.56 0.85
CA VAL A 331 12.81 0.99 2.03
C VAL A 331 12.21 2.25 2.64
N VAL A 332 11.84 3.22 1.78
CA VAL A 332 11.15 4.44 2.20
C VAL A 332 9.79 4.09 2.82
N GLY A 333 9.05 3.17 2.23
CA GLY A 333 7.75 2.73 2.78
C GLY A 333 7.88 2.09 4.16
N VAL A 334 8.85 1.19 4.35
CA VAL A 334 9.09 0.55 5.66
C VAL A 334 9.52 1.59 6.70
N SER A 335 10.37 2.55 6.34
CA SER A 335 10.76 3.62 7.28
C SER A 335 9.57 4.47 7.71
N GLU A 336 8.63 4.78 6.80
CA GLU A 336 7.43 5.54 7.17
C GLU A 336 6.51 4.76 8.11
N ILE A 337 6.42 3.43 7.97
CA ILE A 337 5.65 2.59 8.90
C ILE A 337 6.26 2.66 10.30
N ILE A 338 7.57 2.42 10.42
CA ILE A 338 8.27 2.46 11.70
C ILE A 338 8.14 3.85 12.34
N ILE A 339 8.39 4.91 11.58
CA ILE A 339 8.31 6.28 12.09
C ILE A 339 6.86 6.65 12.45
N SER A 340 5.85 6.13 11.76
CA SER A 340 4.45 6.37 12.11
C SER A 340 4.07 5.74 13.46
N ILE A 341 4.62 4.56 13.79
CA ILE A 341 4.46 3.93 15.10
C ILE A 341 5.16 4.77 16.17
N VAL A 342 6.42 5.17 15.93
CA VAL A 342 7.16 6.06 16.84
C VAL A 342 6.43 7.39 17.03
N MET A 343 5.78 7.93 16.00
CA MET A 343 4.96 9.13 16.10
C MET A 343 3.78 8.94 17.04
N VAL A 344 3.07 7.81 16.97
CA VAL A 344 1.96 7.54 17.89
C VAL A 344 2.48 7.50 19.31
N VAL A 345 3.56 6.75 19.55
CA VAL A 345 4.18 6.65 20.87
C VAL A 345 4.65 8.01 21.38
N ALA A 346 5.32 8.80 20.53
CA ALA A 346 5.84 10.11 20.89
C ALA A 346 4.74 11.09 21.33
N ILE A 347 3.56 11.06 20.69
CA ILE A 347 2.42 11.91 21.09
C ILE A 347 2.05 11.71 22.56
N PHE A 348 2.14 10.48 23.07
CA PHE A 348 1.71 10.13 24.43
C PHE A 348 2.85 10.05 25.46
N LEU A 349 4.09 10.27 25.04
CA LEU A 349 5.26 10.27 25.92
C LEU A 349 5.74 11.69 26.26
N PRO A 350 6.37 11.87 27.45
CA PRO A 350 6.84 13.16 27.93
C PRO A 350 8.04 13.73 27.17
#